data_AF-A0A7G1INS8-F1
#
_entry.id   AF-A0A7G1INS8-F1
#
_cell.length_a   1.000
_cell.length_b   1.000
_cell.length_c   1.000
_cell.angle_alpha   90.00
_cell.angle_beta   90.00
_cell.angle_gamma   90.00
#
_symmetry.space_group_name_H-M   'P 1'
#
loop_
_entity.id
_entity.type
_entity.pdbx_description
1 polymer ?
#
loop_
_entity_poly.entity_id
_entity_poly.type
_entity_poly.pdbx_seq_one_letter_code
_entity_poly.pdbx_strand_id
1 'polypeptide(L)'
;MSKKAFPINRAKIEPPKPVRVAPNAPIALPEREPRNIWVMIGVPALIVALIGTIVMLYVSGVRSLSTGFFPLMGIGAFSMLAFSGRFGRARKITWGEMEKGRRRYLRDLDVIRDEIQDAVCAQRSWQHAVHSDPRGLGAIIGGPRMWERGRGDVDFLEVRLGTGVQHAPDSVLSVTWPDISSEEELEPVTGQALRDFILEQRKIRDIAKVVNLRSAPGFSFVSEDLDRVRSLMRSMLCSLAVFHNPRDVKLMVVTRNPEVWSWMVWLPHNLHDELFDACGWRRLIFATPKSWRRR
;
A
#
# COMPACT_ATOMS: atom_id res chain seq x y z
N MET A 1 4.25 -51.16 -1.42
CA MET A 1 3.44 -50.17 -0.67
C MET A 1 2.11 -50.00 -1.37
N SER A 2 1.00 -50.35 -0.72
CA SER A 2 -0.36 -50.25 -1.28
C SER A 2 -0.69 -48.80 -1.62
N LYS A 3 -1.27 -48.55 -2.80
CA LYS A 3 -1.73 -47.23 -3.30
C LYS A 3 -2.87 -46.62 -2.46
N LYS A 4 -3.05 -47.00 -1.19
CA LYS A 4 -4.14 -46.56 -0.29
C LYS A 4 -3.70 -45.71 0.91
N ALA A 5 -2.41 -45.49 1.15
CA ALA A 5 -1.94 -44.93 2.44
C ALA A 5 -1.48 -43.44 2.43
N PHE A 6 -1.88 -42.62 1.45
CA PHE A 6 -1.59 -41.18 1.52
C PHE A 6 -2.83 -40.44 2.02
N PRO A 7 -2.85 -39.97 3.28
CA PRO A 7 -3.98 -39.21 3.80
C PRO A 7 -4.09 -37.88 3.06
N ILE A 8 -5.33 -37.45 2.81
CA ILE A 8 -5.63 -36.10 2.33
C ILE A 8 -5.98 -35.30 3.58
N ASN A 9 -5.02 -34.54 4.10
CA ASN A 9 -5.27 -33.68 5.25
C ASN A 9 -5.52 -32.26 4.76
N ARG A 10 -6.64 -31.64 5.10
CA ARG A 10 -6.93 -30.26 4.70
C ARG A 10 -6.82 -29.34 5.92
N ALA A 11 -5.72 -28.62 6.03
CA ALA A 11 -5.65 -27.50 6.96
C ALA A 11 -6.16 -26.25 6.25
N LYS A 12 -7.21 -25.64 6.78
CA LYS A 12 -7.77 -24.40 6.23
C LYS A 12 -7.10 -23.23 6.93
N ILE A 13 -6.29 -22.48 6.19
CA ILE A 13 -5.73 -21.20 6.66
C ILE A 13 -6.64 -20.09 6.15
N GLU A 14 -7.36 -19.46 7.06
CA GLU A 14 -8.32 -18.42 6.69
C GLU A 14 -7.61 -17.15 6.20
N PRO A 15 -8.03 -16.59 5.05
CA PRO A 15 -7.50 -15.32 4.58
C PRO A 15 -7.86 -14.19 5.56
N PRO A 16 -7.02 -13.15 5.65
CA PRO A 16 -7.33 -12.00 6.50
C PRO A 16 -8.61 -11.31 6.01
N LYS A 17 -9.30 -10.65 6.95
CA LYS A 17 -10.51 -9.89 6.63
C LYS A 17 -10.15 -8.67 5.78
N PRO A 18 -10.97 -8.33 4.77
CA PRO A 18 -10.75 -7.13 3.98
C PRO A 18 -10.94 -5.89 4.84
N VAL A 19 -9.99 -4.96 4.73
CA VAL A 19 -10.01 -3.66 5.39
C VAL A 19 -10.29 -2.60 4.34
N ARG A 20 -11.21 -1.68 4.66
CA ARG A 20 -11.64 -0.60 3.76
C ARG A 20 -11.37 0.73 4.44
N VAL A 21 -10.51 1.53 3.82
CA VAL A 21 -10.11 2.83 4.37
C VAL A 21 -10.36 3.92 3.34
N ALA A 22 -10.81 5.07 3.82
CA ALA A 22 -11.06 6.25 3.00
C ALA A 22 -10.42 7.47 3.68
N PRO A 23 -9.18 7.84 3.29
CA PRO A 23 -8.53 9.04 3.81
C PRO A 23 -9.32 10.30 3.46
N ASN A 24 -9.33 11.27 4.38
CA ASN A 24 -9.95 12.57 4.15
C ASN A 24 -9.16 13.37 3.09
N ALA A 25 -9.86 14.22 2.34
CA ALA A 25 -9.24 15.19 1.46
C ALA A 25 -8.32 16.12 2.26
N PRO A 26 -7.17 16.56 1.69
CA PRO A 26 -6.32 17.54 2.34
C PRO A 26 -7.05 18.86 2.56
N ILE A 27 -6.49 19.69 3.44
CA ILE A 27 -7.10 20.99 3.75
C ILE A 27 -6.86 21.93 2.57
N ALA A 28 -7.90 22.63 2.12
CA ALA A 28 -7.74 23.68 1.13
C ALA A 28 -7.08 24.93 1.74
N LEU A 29 -6.28 25.63 0.95
CA LEU A 29 -5.75 26.94 1.32
C LEU A 29 -6.93 27.90 1.59
N PRO A 30 -6.82 28.73 2.63
CA PRO A 30 -7.80 29.79 2.82
C PRO A 30 -7.78 30.67 1.57
N GLU A 31 -8.95 30.92 1.00
CA GLU A 31 -9.08 31.86 -0.12
C GLU A 31 -8.39 33.17 0.24
N ARG A 32 -7.53 33.65 -0.66
CA ARG A 32 -6.90 34.96 -0.51
C ARG A 32 -8.00 36.00 -0.59
N GLU A 33 -8.50 36.44 0.56
CA GLU A 33 -9.46 37.52 0.64
C GLU A 33 -8.88 38.72 -0.13
N PRO A 34 -9.64 39.31 -1.08
CA PRO A 34 -9.20 40.54 -1.72
C PRO A 34 -9.01 41.57 -0.62
N ARG A 35 -7.75 41.94 -0.38
CA ARG A 35 -7.36 42.91 0.63
C ARG A 35 -8.24 44.14 0.40
N ASN A 36 -9.10 44.48 1.37
CA ASN A 36 -10.14 45.48 1.14
C ASN A 36 -9.47 46.84 0.86
N ILE A 37 -9.29 47.15 -0.42
CA ILE A 37 -8.54 48.31 -0.92
C ILE A 37 -9.16 49.59 -0.36
N TRP A 38 -10.48 49.59 -0.19
CA TRP A 38 -11.23 50.70 0.41
C TRP A 38 -10.88 50.93 1.88
N VAL A 39 -10.64 49.88 2.67
CA VAL A 39 -10.19 50.05 4.07
C VAL A 39 -8.75 50.54 4.12
N MET A 40 -7.89 49.95 3.29
CA MET A 40 -6.46 50.26 3.26
C MET A 40 -6.16 51.69 2.78
N ILE A 41 -6.93 52.21 1.82
CA ILE A 41 -6.79 53.58 1.31
C ILE A 41 -7.69 54.55 2.07
N GLY A 42 -8.92 54.15 2.38
CA GLY A 42 -9.92 54.99 3.03
C GLY A 42 -9.54 55.38 4.44
N VAL A 43 -8.95 54.48 5.24
CA VAL A 43 -8.55 54.80 6.63
C VAL A 43 -7.40 55.84 6.66
N PRO A 44 -6.28 55.69 5.94
CA PRO A 44 -5.26 56.74 5.86
C PRO A 44 -5.76 58.04 5.25
N ALA A 45 -6.58 57.99 4.18
CA ALA A 45 -7.14 59.19 3.56
C ALA A 45 -8.04 59.97 4.52
N LEU A 46 -8.85 59.29 5.33
CA LEU A 46 -9.66 59.89 6.38
C LEU A 46 -8.78 60.58 7.44
N ILE A 47 -7.69 59.94 7.87
CA ILE A 47 -6.75 60.50 8.84
C ILE A 47 -6.08 61.76 8.27
N VAL A 48 -5.65 61.73 7.01
CA VAL A 48 -5.07 62.90 6.33
C VAL A 48 -6.09 64.04 6.20
N ALA A 49 -7.34 63.74 5.84
CA ALA A 49 -8.41 64.74 5.77
C ALA A 49 -8.72 65.35 7.15
N LEU A 50 -8.69 64.54 8.22
CA LEU A 50 -8.88 65.01 9.58
C LEU A 50 -7.72 65.93 10.02
N ILE A 51 -6.48 65.55 9.74
CA ILE A 51 -5.31 66.39 10.05
C ILE A 51 -5.36 67.68 9.23
N GLY A 52 -5.68 67.60 7.94
CA GLY A 52 -5.80 68.77 7.05
C GLY A 52 -6.86 69.76 7.52
N THR A 53 -8.01 69.28 7.99
CA THR A 53 -9.07 70.15 8.55
C THR A 53 -8.64 70.79 9.88
N ILE A 54 -7.95 70.07 10.76
CA ILE A 54 -7.40 70.63 12.02
C ILE A 54 -6.37 71.73 11.73
N VAL A 55 -5.44 71.50 10.79
CA VAL A 55 -4.43 72.50 10.39
C VAL A 55 -5.09 73.72 9.75
N MET A 56 -6.09 73.53 8.89
CA MET A 56 -6.79 74.62 8.22
C MET A 56 -7.59 75.49 9.20
N LEU A 57 -8.22 74.89 10.22
CA LEU A 57 -8.87 75.62 11.31
C LEU A 57 -7.87 76.43 12.15
N TYR A 58 -6.66 75.89 12.37
CA TYR A 58 -5.62 76.58 13.12
C TYR A 58 -5.02 77.79 12.36
N VAL A 59 -4.77 77.63 11.05
CA VAL A 59 -4.16 78.67 10.21
C VAL A 59 -5.15 79.78 9.82
N SER A 60 -6.43 79.44 9.59
CA SER A 60 -7.42 80.41 9.10
C SER A 60 -8.05 81.29 10.20
N GLY A 61 -7.85 80.97 11.48
CA GLY A 61 -8.37 81.76 12.61
C GLY A 61 -9.90 81.79 12.73
N VAL A 62 -10.62 80.97 11.95
CA VAL A 62 -12.09 80.94 11.91
C VAL A 62 -12.61 80.14 13.11
N ARG A 63 -13.20 80.84 14.10
CA ARG A 63 -13.80 80.24 15.32
C ARG A 63 -15.27 79.81 15.14
N SER A 64 -15.76 79.65 13.92
CA SER A 64 -17.16 79.26 13.68
C SER A 64 -17.32 77.74 13.66
N LEU A 65 -18.12 77.22 14.60
CA LEU A 65 -18.54 75.82 14.66
C LEU A 65 -19.38 75.37 13.45
N SER A 66 -19.85 76.28 12.59
CA SER A 66 -20.62 75.92 11.39
C SER A 66 -19.78 75.21 10.31
N THR A 67 -18.47 75.45 10.27
CA THR A 67 -17.53 74.79 9.33
C THR A 67 -17.02 73.44 9.87
N GLY A 68 -17.22 73.15 11.16
CA GLY A 68 -16.83 71.88 11.81
C GLY A 68 -17.76 70.69 11.55
N PHE A 69 -18.91 70.91 10.90
CA PHE A 69 -19.91 69.86 10.66
C PHE A 69 -19.52 68.86 9.56
N PHE A 70 -18.74 69.31 8.58
CA PHE A 70 -18.31 68.49 7.43
C PHE A 70 -17.39 67.31 7.81
N PRO A 71 -16.35 67.48 8.65
CA PRO A 71 -15.52 66.35 9.10
C PRO A 71 -16.26 65.39 10.03
N LEU A 72 -17.15 65.88 10.90
CA LEU A 72 -17.97 65.05 11.79
C LEU A 72 -18.96 64.17 11.02
N MET A 73 -19.60 64.70 9.98
CA MET A 73 -20.51 63.95 9.11
C MET A 73 -19.75 62.89 8.29
N GLY A 74 -18.53 63.18 7.84
CA GLY A 74 -17.66 62.21 7.16
C GLY A 74 -17.26 61.03 8.05
N ILE A 75 -16.93 61.30 9.32
CA ILE A 75 -16.63 60.26 10.33
C ILE A 75 -17.88 59.44 10.65
N GLY A 76 -19.05 60.09 10.80
CA GLY A 76 -20.33 59.42 11.03
C GLY A 76 -20.74 58.49 9.87
N ALA A 77 -20.61 58.96 8.63
CA ALA A 77 -20.92 58.16 7.44
C ALA A 77 -19.94 56.98 7.27
N PHE A 78 -18.64 57.19 7.52
CA PHE A 78 -17.63 56.13 7.42
C PHE A 78 -17.78 55.09 8.54
N SER A 79 -18.00 55.53 9.78
CA SER A 79 -18.24 54.63 10.92
C SER A 79 -19.51 53.81 10.74
N MET A 80 -20.59 54.42 10.23
CA MET A 80 -21.83 53.73 9.89
C MET A 80 -21.61 52.70 8.75
N LEU A 81 -20.83 53.04 7.71
CA LEU A 81 -20.50 52.10 6.65
C LEU A 81 -19.67 50.91 7.19
N ALA A 82 -18.65 51.19 8.01
CA ALA A 82 -17.78 50.18 8.61
C ALA A 82 -18.54 49.24 9.56
N PHE A 83 -19.48 49.77 10.35
CA PHE A 83 -20.30 48.98 11.28
C PHE A 83 -21.52 48.31 10.64
N SER A 84 -21.97 48.74 9.45
CA SER A 84 -23.15 48.18 8.75
C SER A 84 -22.99 46.74 8.27
N GLY A 85 -21.87 46.06 8.58
CA GLY A 85 -21.62 44.68 8.19
C GLY A 85 -21.27 44.49 6.71
N ARG A 86 -21.35 45.55 5.87
CA ARG A 86 -20.90 45.54 4.46
C ARG A 86 -19.39 45.38 4.30
N PHE A 87 -18.61 45.76 5.32
CA PHE A 87 -17.17 45.52 5.38
C PHE A 87 -16.86 44.13 5.96
N GLY A 88 -17.47 43.11 5.38
CA GLY A 88 -17.23 41.67 5.56
C GLY A 88 -16.54 41.26 6.86
N ARG A 89 -17.31 40.64 7.78
CA ARG A 89 -16.74 39.71 8.78
C ARG A 89 -16.22 38.47 8.05
N ALA A 90 -15.21 38.65 7.22
CA ALA A 90 -14.46 37.57 6.65
C ALA A 90 -13.52 37.10 7.76
N ARG A 91 -13.86 35.94 8.33
CA ARG A 91 -13.17 35.37 9.49
C ARG A 91 -11.79 34.94 9.01
N LYS A 92 -10.79 35.81 9.19
CA LYS A 92 -9.38 35.44 8.99
C LYS A 92 -9.11 34.16 9.77
N ILE A 93 -8.88 33.06 9.06
CA ILE A 93 -8.40 31.83 9.68
C ILE A 93 -7.08 32.17 10.34
N THR A 94 -7.05 32.08 11.66
CA THR A 94 -5.84 32.45 12.40
C THR A 94 -4.79 31.37 12.17
N TRP A 95 -3.51 31.74 12.13
CA TRP A 95 -2.39 30.78 12.00
C TRP A 95 -2.53 29.58 12.95
N GLY A 96 -3.00 29.80 14.18
CA GLY A 96 -3.23 28.73 15.16
C GLY A 96 -4.38 27.76 14.80
N GLU A 97 -5.42 28.22 14.11
CA GLU A 97 -6.51 27.36 13.64
C GLU A 97 -6.06 26.48 12.47
N MET A 98 -5.26 27.05 11.56
CA MET A 98 -4.66 26.30 10.45
C MET A 98 -3.71 25.21 10.97
N GLU A 99 -2.85 25.54 11.93
CA GLU A 99 -1.93 24.57 12.54
C GLU A 99 -2.67 23.48 13.33
N LYS A 100 -3.78 23.84 13.99
CA LYS A 100 -4.68 22.85 14.60
C LYS A 100 -5.32 21.93 13.55
N GLY A 101 -5.67 22.48 12.39
CA GLY A 101 -6.16 21.71 11.24
C GLY A 101 -5.13 20.70 10.74
N ARG A 102 -3.90 21.14 10.47
CA ARG A 102 -2.78 20.26 10.05
C ARG A 102 -2.55 19.12 11.03
N ARG A 103 -2.43 19.44 12.32
CA ARG A 103 -2.21 18.42 13.36
C ARG A 103 -3.34 17.40 13.47
N ARG A 104 -4.59 17.84 13.24
CA ARG A 104 -5.73 16.92 13.19
C ARG A 104 -5.61 16.01 11.96
N TYR A 105 -5.37 16.57 10.79
CA TYR A 105 -5.25 15.81 9.55
C TYR A 105 -4.15 14.75 9.60
N LEU A 106 -2.96 15.12 10.07
CA LEU A 106 -1.84 14.17 10.21
C LEU A 106 -2.16 13.07 11.22
N ARG A 107 -2.86 13.39 12.32
CA ARG A 107 -3.32 12.38 13.28
C ARG A 107 -4.33 11.43 12.65
N ASP A 108 -5.27 11.94 11.86
CA ASP A 108 -6.24 11.10 11.16
C ASP A 108 -5.53 10.15 10.18
N LEU A 109 -4.51 10.64 9.46
CA LEU A 109 -3.67 9.79 8.61
C LEU A 109 -2.89 8.74 9.40
N ASP A 110 -2.39 9.07 10.60
CA ASP A 110 -1.68 8.10 11.45
C ASP A 110 -2.62 6.98 11.92
N VAL A 111 -3.86 7.29 12.30
CA VAL A 111 -4.86 6.27 12.66
C VAL A 111 -5.14 5.33 11.49
N ILE A 112 -5.32 5.88 10.28
CA ILE A 112 -5.54 5.07 9.07
C ILE A 112 -4.28 4.26 8.75
N ARG A 113 -3.08 4.83 8.95
CA ARG A 113 -1.81 4.11 8.76
C ARG A 113 -1.78 2.85 9.62
N ASP A 114 -2.10 2.96 10.90
CA ASP A 114 -2.07 1.83 11.82
C ASP A 114 -3.04 0.72 11.37
N GLU A 115 -4.25 1.10 10.97
CA GLU A 115 -5.24 0.15 10.43
C GLU A 115 -4.75 -0.55 9.15
N ILE A 116 -4.08 0.19 8.25
CA ILE A 116 -3.47 -0.40 7.04
C ILE A 116 -2.32 -1.34 7.41
N GLN A 117 -1.46 -0.94 8.35
CA GLN A 117 -0.30 -1.76 8.74
C GLN A 117 -0.75 -3.07 9.39
N ASP A 118 -1.79 -3.05 10.22
CA ASP A 118 -2.38 -4.26 10.79
C ASP A 118 -2.91 -5.20 9.70
N ALA A 119 -3.63 -4.67 8.71
CA ALA A 119 -4.12 -5.44 7.57
C ALA A 119 -2.97 -6.04 6.74
N VAL A 120 -1.92 -5.25 6.50
CA VAL A 120 -0.71 -5.66 5.77
C VAL A 120 0.05 -6.75 6.52
N CYS A 121 0.19 -6.63 7.84
CA CYS A 121 0.82 -7.62 8.70
C CYS A 121 0.03 -8.93 8.74
N ALA A 122 -1.30 -8.85 8.81
CA ALA A 122 -2.18 -10.02 8.72
C ALA A 122 -2.02 -10.73 7.37
N GLN A 123 -2.00 -9.98 6.26
CA GLN A 123 -1.78 -10.53 4.92
C GLN A 123 -0.40 -11.15 4.74
N ARG A 124 0.66 -10.49 5.22
CA ARG A 124 2.02 -11.04 5.18
C ARG A 124 2.08 -12.36 5.96
N SER A 125 1.51 -12.40 7.15
CA SER A 125 1.49 -13.59 8.01
C SER A 125 0.72 -14.74 7.38
N TRP A 126 -0.46 -14.44 6.82
CA TRP A 126 -1.26 -15.39 6.06
C TRP A 126 -0.47 -15.95 4.86
N GLN A 127 0.15 -15.09 4.05
CA GLN A 127 0.93 -15.51 2.88
C GLN A 127 2.11 -16.41 3.28
N HIS A 128 2.81 -16.11 4.39
CA HIS A 128 3.88 -16.97 4.90
C HIS A 128 3.36 -18.29 5.49
N ALA A 129 2.16 -18.29 6.08
CA ALA A 129 1.55 -19.51 6.57
C ALA A 129 1.20 -20.45 5.41
N VAL A 130 0.56 -19.93 4.35
CA VAL A 130 0.18 -20.69 3.14
C VAL A 130 1.41 -21.09 2.33
N HIS A 131 2.36 -20.18 2.12
CA HIS A 131 3.59 -20.37 1.35
C HIS A 131 4.81 -20.31 2.27
N SER A 132 4.97 -21.37 3.05
CA SER A 132 6.00 -21.46 4.10
C SER A 132 7.42 -21.35 3.55
N ASP A 133 8.31 -20.87 4.42
CA ASP A 133 9.74 -20.79 4.10
C ASP A 133 10.30 -22.20 3.86
N PRO A 134 11.07 -22.42 2.78
CA PRO A 134 11.77 -23.68 2.51
C PRO A 134 12.54 -24.24 3.72
N ARG A 135 13.10 -23.38 4.57
CA ARG A 135 13.83 -23.76 5.79
C ARG A 135 12.90 -24.34 6.87
N GLY A 136 11.63 -23.95 6.89
CA GLY A 136 10.62 -24.40 7.84
C GLY A 136 9.82 -25.62 7.39
N LEU A 137 10.00 -26.10 6.16
CA LEU A 137 9.23 -27.23 5.60
C LEU A 137 9.35 -28.52 6.43
N GLY A 138 10.46 -28.72 7.14
CA GLY A 138 10.66 -29.87 8.02
C GLY A 138 9.59 -30.02 9.09
N ALA A 139 9.04 -28.90 9.60
CA ALA A 139 7.98 -28.92 10.62
C ALA A 139 6.60 -29.33 10.05
N ILE A 140 6.42 -29.27 8.72
CA ILE A 140 5.17 -29.61 8.04
C ILE A 140 5.11 -31.10 7.73
N ILE A 141 6.27 -31.72 7.44
CA ILE A 141 6.38 -33.12 7.06
C ILE A 141 5.88 -34.02 8.21
N GLY A 142 4.96 -34.92 7.90
CA GLY A 142 4.31 -35.81 8.87
C GLY A 142 3.20 -35.15 9.69
N GLY A 143 3.02 -33.83 9.57
CA GLY A 143 1.95 -33.08 10.23
C GLY A 143 0.63 -33.06 9.44
N PRO A 144 -0.41 -32.42 9.99
CA PRO A 144 -1.72 -32.29 9.35
C PRO A 144 -1.72 -31.39 8.10
N ARG A 145 -0.61 -30.69 7.84
CA ARG A 145 -0.43 -29.79 6.69
C ARG A 145 0.32 -30.45 5.52
N MET A 146 0.83 -31.67 5.73
CA MET A 146 1.46 -32.43 4.68
C MET A 146 0.40 -32.82 3.63
N TRP A 147 0.69 -32.53 2.37
CA TRP A 147 -0.17 -32.82 1.22
C TRP A 147 -1.56 -32.18 1.30
N GLU A 148 -1.62 -30.95 1.80
CA GLU A 148 -2.90 -30.22 1.98
C GLU A 148 -3.55 -29.72 0.69
N ARG A 149 -2.80 -29.62 -0.41
CA ARG A 149 -3.27 -29.05 -1.68
C ARG A 149 -3.67 -30.12 -2.68
N GLY A 150 -4.92 -30.10 -3.10
CA GLY A 150 -5.50 -30.97 -4.12
C GLY A 150 -5.69 -30.27 -5.47
N ARG A 151 -5.92 -31.06 -6.54
CA ARG A 151 -6.00 -30.56 -7.93
C ARG A 151 -7.04 -29.48 -8.18
N GLY A 152 -8.13 -29.50 -7.41
CA GLY A 152 -9.24 -28.54 -7.52
C GLY A 152 -9.02 -27.23 -6.75
N ASP A 153 -7.96 -27.15 -5.94
CA ASP A 153 -7.73 -25.99 -5.10
C ASP A 153 -7.09 -24.84 -5.92
N VAL A 154 -7.36 -23.61 -5.49
CA VAL A 154 -6.88 -22.40 -6.16
C VAL A 154 -5.36 -22.28 -6.10
N ASP A 155 -4.76 -22.72 -4.99
CA ASP A 155 -3.34 -22.69 -4.68
C ASP A 155 -2.57 -23.95 -5.15
N PHE A 156 -3.24 -24.84 -5.89
CA PHE A 156 -2.61 -26.01 -6.50
C PHE A 156 -1.55 -25.58 -7.51
N LEU A 157 -0.34 -26.12 -7.35
CA LEU A 157 0.87 -25.77 -8.09
C LEU A 157 1.35 -24.32 -7.92
N GLU A 158 0.95 -23.66 -6.84
CA GLU A 158 1.54 -22.39 -6.44
C GLU A 158 2.82 -22.59 -5.61
N VAL A 159 3.94 -22.04 -6.08
CA VAL A 159 5.25 -22.26 -5.48
C VAL A 159 5.90 -20.95 -5.09
N ARG A 160 6.44 -20.89 -3.87
CA ARG A 160 7.24 -19.77 -3.39
C ARG A 160 8.60 -19.74 -4.08
N LEU A 161 8.96 -18.59 -4.64
CA LEU A 161 10.29 -18.33 -5.22
C LEU A 161 11.22 -17.64 -4.22
N GLY A 162 10.68 -16.83 -3.30
CA GLY A 162 11.47 -16.05 -2.35
C GLY A 162 10.62 -15.06 -1.58
N THR A 163 11.27 -14.04 -1.02
CA THR A 163 10.60 -12.87 -0.43
C THR A 163 10.83 -11.65 -1.31
N GLY A 164 9.92 -10.69 -1.24
CA GLY A 164 10.07 -9.44 -1.98
C GLY A 164 9.05 -8.40 -1.55
N VAL A 165 8.87 -7.40 -2.41
CA VAL A 165 7.88 -6.34 -2.22
C VAL A 165 6.72 -6.56 -3.17
N GLN A 166 5.50 -6.36 -2.68
CA GLN A 166 4.28 -6.41 -3.48
C GLN A 166 3.28 -5.37 -2.98
N HIS A 167 2.44 -4.84 -3.87
CA HIS A 167 1.30 -4.04 -3.44
C HIS A 167 0.23 -4.91 -2.76
N ALA A 168 -0.38 -4.40 -1.69
CA ALA A 168 -1.51 -5.05 -1.05
C ALA A 168 -2.63 -5.25 -2.11
N PRO A 169 -3.16 -6.48 -2.26
CA PRO A 169 -4.23 -6.72 -3.21
C PRO A 169 -5.51 -6.02 -2.76
N ASP A 170 -6.32 -5.55 -3.70
CA ASP A 170 -7.58 -4.84 -3.41
C ASP A 170 -8.59 -5.71 -2.65
N SER A 171 -8.44 -7.04 -2.72
CA SER A 171 -9.23 -8.00 -1.93
C SER A 171 -8.94 -7.96 -0.43
N VAL A 172 -7.80 -7.42 -0.03
CA VAL A 172 -7.35 -7.31 1.36
C VAL A 172 -7.40 -5.87 1.83
N LEU A 173 -6.92 -4.93 1.02
CA LEU A 173 -6.90 -3.52 1.33
C LEU A 173 -7.53 -2.73 0.20
N SER A 174 -8.76 -2.28 0.42
CA SER A 174 -9.44 -1.35 -0.49
C SER A 174 -9.29 0.06 0.04
N VAL A 175 -8.61 0.92 -0.72
CA VAL A 175 -8.44 2.32 -0.38
C VAL A 175 -9.27 3.16 -1.34
N THR A 176 -10.23 3.91 -0.81
CA THR A 176 -10.99 4.89 -1.57
C THR A 176 -10.32 6.24 -1.42
N TRP A 177 -9.68 6.72 -2.48
CA TRP A 177 -9.00 8.01 -2.46
C TRP A 177 -10.01 9.15 -2.53
N PRO A 178 -9.79 10.23 -1.75
CA PRO A 178 -10.66 11.39 -1.79
C PRO A 178 -10.53 12.12 -3.14
N ASP A 179 -11.57 12.86 -3.51
CA ASP A 179 -11.50 13.79 -4.63
C ASP A 179 -10.60 14.97 -4.25
N ILE A 180 -9.60 15.26 -5.08
CA ILE A 180 -8.55 16.23 -4.79
C ILE A 180 -8.86 17.49 -5.60
N SER A 181 -8.99 18.64 -4.91
CA SER A 181 -9.13 19.95 -5.55
C SER A 181 -7.88 20.30 -6.39
N SER A 182 -7.92 21.40 -7.15
CA SER A 182 -6.76 21.82 -7.94
C SER A 182 -5.49 21.93 -7.07
N GLU A 183 -4.33 21.56 -7.62
CA GLU A 183 -3.07 21.52 -6.86
C GLU A 183 -2.70 22.90 -6.26
N GLU A 184 -3.17 23.97 -6.92
CA GLU A 184 -2.98 25.37 -6.53
C GLU A 184 -3.78 25.78 -5.29
N GLU A 185 -4.86 25.07 -4.98
CA GLU A 185 -5.75 25.32 -3.84
C GLU A 185 -5.43 24.45 -2.62
N LEU A 186 -4.47 23.53 -2.71
CA LEU A 186 -4.15 22.61 -1.62
C LEU A 186 -3.14 23.20 -0.64
N GLU A 187 -3.37 22.95 0.64
CA GLU A 187 -2.38 23.27 1.66
C GLU A 187 -1.17 22.32 1.52
N PRO A 188 0.06 22.85 1.42
CA PRO A 188 1.22 22.08 0.98
C PRO A 188 1.61 20.93 1.92
N VAL A 189 1.44 21.10 3.23
CA VAL A 189 1.82 20.08 4.22
C VAL A 189 0.88 18.89 4.14
N THR A 190 -0.42 19.14 4.16
CA THR A 190 -1.45 18.09 4.12
C THR A 190 -1.52 17.42 2.75
N GLY A 191 -1.37 18.18 1.66
CA GLY A 191 -1.29 17.64 0.29
C GLY A 191 -0.08 16.71 0.11
N GLN A 192 1.11 17.13 0.56
CA GLN A 192 2.30 16.30 0.49
C GLN A 192 2.18 15.04 1.38
N ALA A 193 1.64 15.18 2.59
CA ALA A 193 1.44 14.06 3.50
C ALA A 193 0.51 12.98 2.89
N LEU A 194 -0.58 13.39 2.23
CA LEU A 194 -1.47 12.45 1.53
C LEU A 194 -0.77 11.75 0.36
N ARG A 195 0.02 12.49 -0.43
CA ARG A 195 0.79 11.92 -1.54
C ARG A 195 1.76 10.85 -1.07
N ASP A 196 2.54 11.14 -0.03
CA ASP A 196 3.51 10.20 0.53
C ASP A 196 2.79 8.99 1.15
N PHE A 197 1.63 9.21 1.78
CA PHE A 197 0.77 8.16 2.29
C PHE A 197 0.29 7.21 1.19
N ILE A 198 -0.20 7.74 0.06
CA ILE A 198 -0.63 6.93 -1.09
C ILE A 198 0.49 6.04 -1.62
N LEU A 199 1.69 6.60 -1.78
CA LEU A 199 2.82 5.93 -2.41
C LEU A 199 3.43 4.82 -1.53
N GLU A 200 3.44 5.00 -0.20
CA GLU A 200 4.11 4.06 0.70
C GLU A 200 3.16 3.05 1.36
N GLN A 201 1.93 3.43 1.74
CA GLN A 201 1.09 2.57 2.58
C GLN A 201 0.57 1.31 1.88
N ARG A 202 0.52 1.30 0.54
CA ARG A 202 0.11 0.10 -0.22
C ARG A 202 1.20 -0.96 -0.36
N LYS A 203 2.45 -0.71 0.04
CA LYS A 203 3.58 -1.64 -0.19
C LYS A 203 3.74 -2.62 0.96
N ILE A 204 3.59 -3.91 0.68
CA ILE A 204 3.94 -5.00 1.59
C ILE A 204 5.36 -5.46 1.30
N ARG A 205 6.29 -5.15 2.22
CA ARG A 205 7.68 -5.66 2.19
C ARG A 205 7.72 -7.12 2.70
N ASP A 206 8.82 -7.84 2.46
CA ASP A 206 9.08 -9.19 3.00
C ASP A 206 7.93 -10.21 2.84
N ILE A 207 7.14 -10.09 1.77
CA ILE A 207 6.05 -11.01 1.47
C ILE A 207 6.56 -12.14 0.58
N ALA A 208 6.04 -13.37 0.81
CA ALA A 208 6.38 -14.50 -0.03
C ALA A 208 5.93 -14.25 -1.48
N LYS A 209 6.89 -14.26 -2.42
CA LYS A 209 6.63 -14.16 -3.85
C LYS A 209 6.34 -15.56 -4.38
N VAL A 210 5.18 -15.69 -5.01
CA VAL A 210 4.63 -16.97 -5.44
C VAL A 210 4.37 -16.93 -6.93
N VAL A 211 4.63 -18.05 -7.60
CA VAL A 211 4.26 -18.26 -9.00
C VAL A 211 3.34 -19.46 -9.08
N ASN A 212 2.25 -19.30 -9.81
CA ASN A 212 1.36 -20.40 -10.16
C ASN A 212 1.90 -21.11 -11.39
N LEU A 213 2.36 -22.34 -11.25
CA LEU A 213 2.93 -23.08 -12.38
C LEU A 213 1.89 -23.49 -13.43
N ARG A 214 0.60 -23.35 -13.17
CA ARG A 214 -0.46 -23.53 -14.19
C ARG A 214 -0.61 -22.33 -15.12
N SER A 215 -0.08 -21.17 -14.74
CA SER A 215 -0.23 -19.93 -15.52
C SER A 215 0.49 -19.97 -16.86
N ALA A 216 1.53 -20.81 -17.00
CA ALA A 216 2.26 -21.01 -18.23
C ALA A 216 2.73 -22.47 -18.35
N PRO A 217 2.89 -23.00 -19.58
CA PRO A 217 3.36 -24.37 -19.80
C PRO A 217 4.82 -24.61 -19.40
N GLY A 218 5.62 -23.54 -19.22
CA GLY A 218 7.03 -23.65 -18.86
C GLY A 218 7.61 -22.34 -18.39
N PHE A 219 8.69 -22.44 -17.61
CA PHE A 219 9.41 -21.31 -17.02
C PHE A 219 10.91 -21.51 -17.27
N SER A 220 11.61 -20.41 -17.56
CA SER A 220 13.06 -20.39 -17.68
C SER A 220 13.66 -19.58 -16.55
N PHE A 221 14.67 -20.13 -15.89
CA PHE A 221 15.42 -19.47 -14.83
C PHE A 221 16.85 -19.26 -15.32
N VAL A 222 17.27 -18.00 -15.41
CA VAL A 222 18.57 -17.61 -15.96
C VAL A 222 19.38 -16.93 -14.88
N SER A 223 20.62 -17.37 -14.70
CA SER A 223 21.62 -16.75 -13.84
C SER A 223 23.01 -17.14 -14.32
N GLU A 224 24.00 -16.30 -14.04
CA GLU A 224 25.42 -16.63 -14.24
C GLU A 224 25.89 -17.73 -13.28
N ASP A 225 25.28 -17.79 -12.09
CA ASP A 225 25.58 -18.78 -11.05
C ASP A 225 24.55 -19.92 -11.10
N LEU A 226 24.97 -21.05 -11.68
CA LEU A 226 24.13 -22.23 -11.84
C LEU A 226 23.73 -22.85 -10.48
N ASP A 227 24.55 -22.70 -9.45
CA ASP A 227 24.27 -23.26 -8.12
C ASP A 227 23.18 -22.48 -7.39
N ARG A 228 23.04 -21.17 -7.65
CA ARG A 228 21.87 -20.39 -7.23
C ARG A 228 20.59 -20.90 -7.88
N VAL A 229 20.60 -21.13 -9.19
CA VAL A 229 19.43 -21.66 -9.91
C VAL A 229 19.06 -23.04 -9.36
N ARG A 230 20.03 -23.93 -9.19
CA ARG A 230 19.81 -25.25 -8.59
C ARG A 230 19.25 -25.15 -7.17
N SER A 231 19.72 -24.21 -6.36
CA SER A 231 19.23 -24.00 -5.00
C SER A 231 17.78 -23.51 -4.99
N LEU A 232 17.42 -22.58 -5.89
CA LEU A 232 16.04 -22.16 -6.09
C LEU A 232 15.16 -23.33 -6.54
N MET A 233 15.60 -24.10 -7.54
CA MET A 233 14.88 -25.28 -8.03
C MET A 233 14.68 -26.32 -6.92
N ARG A 234 15.70 -26.61 -6.11
CA ARG A 234 15.57 -27.51 -4.95
C ARG A 234 14.52 -27.01 -3.97
N SER A 235 14.56 -25.72 -3.62
CA SER A 235 13.55 -25.08 -2.76
C SER A 235 12.13 -25.25 -3.32
N MET A 236 11.94 -24.97 -4.61
CA MET A 236 10.65 -25.12 -5.29
C MET A 236 10.15 -26.57 -5.28
N LEU A 237 11.03 -27.52 -5.61
CA LEU A 237 10.69 -28.95 -5.65
C LEU A 237 10.36 -29.50 -4.26
N CYS A 238 11.11 -29.10 -3.22
CA CYS A 238 10.79 -29.45 -1.83
C CYS A 238 9.44 -28.89 -1.42
N SER A 239 9.15 -27.62 -1.73
CA SER A 239 7.85 -27.00 -1.44
C SER A 239 6.71 -27.76 -2.13
N LEU A 240 6.87 -28.12 -3.41
CA LEU A 240 5.89 -28.91 -4.15
C LEU A 240 5.66 -30.27 -3.49
N ALA A 241 6.74 -30.98 -3.16
CA ALA A 241 6.66 -32.31 -2.56
C ALA A 241 5.99 -32.34 -1.18
N VAL A 242 6.15 -31.27 -0.39
CA VAL A 242 5.56 -31.16 0.95
C VAL A 242 4.06 -30.86 0.88
N PHE A 243 3.63 -29.96 -0.01
CA PHE A 243 2.24 -29.51 -0.07
C PHE A 243 1.33 -30.31 -1.01
N HIS A 244 1.87 -31.10 -1.94
CA HIS A 244 1.08 -31.84 -2.94
C HIS A 244 1.24 -33.34 -2.78
N ASN A 245 0.15 -34.08 -2.97
CA ASN A 245 0.19 -35.54 -2.92
C ASN A 245 1.01 -36.12 -4.09
N PRO A 246 1.83 -37.18 -3.88
CA PRO A 246 2.55 -37.87 -4.95
C PRO A 246 1.70 -38.46 -6.07
N ARG A 247 0.38 -38.60 -5.84
CA ARG A 247 -0.60 -39.02 -6.86
C ARG A 247 -1.03 -37.89 -7.79
N ASP A 248 -0.97 -36.66 -7.31
CA ASP A 248 -1.42 -35.48 -8.06
C ASP A 248 -0.27 -34.81 -8.81
N VAL A 249 0.95 -34.90 -8.25
CA VAL A 249 2.15 -34.27 -8.81
C VAL A 249 3.30 -35.27 -8.84
N LYS A 250 3.95 -35.38 -9.99
CA LYS A 250 5.21 -36.11 -10.17
C LYS A 250 6.34 -35.14 -10.46
N LEU A 251 7.50 -35.42 -9.90
CA LEU A 251 8.70 -34.61 -10.07
C LEU A 251 9.73 -35.39 -10.89
N MET A 252 9.99 -34.90 -12.10
CA MET A 252 10.95 -35.48 -13.03
C MET A 252 12.09 -34.50 -13.30
N VAL A 253 13.31 -35.01 -13.36
CA VAL A 253 14.50 -34.21 -13.70
C VAL A 253 15.22 -34.81 -14.90
N VAL A 254 15.54 -33.95 -15.87
CA VAL A 254 16.40 -34.28 -17.00
C VAL A 254 17.67 -33.44 -16.90
N THR A 255 18.82 -34.08 -16.70
CA THR A 255 20.07 -33.39 -16.41
C THR A 255 21.29 -34.22 -16.81
N ARG A 256 22.38 -33.57 -17.21
CA ARG A 256 23.68 -34.23 -17.44
C ARG A 256 24.41 -34.58 -16.13
N ASN A 257 23.98 -33.99 -15.02
CA ASN A 257 24.61 -34.08 -13.71
C ASN A 257 23.61 -34.66 -12.68
N PRO A 258 23.28 -35.96 -12.77
CA PRO A 258 22.28 -36.59 -11.90
C PRO A 258 22.69 -36.62 -10.42
N GLU A 259 23.99 -36.61 -10.12
CA GLU A 259 24.55 -36.64 -8.76
C GLU A 259 24.05 -35.48 -7.89
N VAL A 260 23.86 -34.30 -8.48
CA VAL A 260 23.33 -33.10 -7.80
C VAL A 260 21.87 -33.28 -7.36
N TRP A 261 21.14 -34.18 -8.02
CA TRP A 261 19.73 -34.47 -7.78
C TRP A 261 19.52 -35.81 -7.07
N SER A 262 20.59 -36.44 -6.57
CA SER A 262 20.56 -37.72 -5.86
C SER A 262 19.63 -37.72 -4.65
N TRP A 263 19.40 -36.57 -4.01
CA TRP A 263 18.47 -36.44 -2.88
C TRP A 263 17.00 -36.72 -3.27
N MET A 264 16.63 -36.53 -4.54
CA MET A 264 15.25 -36.74 -5.01
C MET A 264 14.82 -38.21 -4.98
N VAL A 265 15.76 -39.15 -4.88
CA VAL A 265 15.47 -40.59 -4.83
C VAL A 265 14.64 -40.98 -3.61
N TRP A 266 14.63 -40.14 -2.57
CA TRP A 266 13.85 -40.34 -1.35
C TRP A 266 12.42 -39.80 -1.46
N LEU A 267 12.13 -38.99 -2.48
CA LEU A 267 10.80 -38.41 -2.65
C LEU A 267 9.86 -39.40 -3.33
N PRO A 268 8.65 -39.65 -2.76
CA PRO A 268 7.65 -40.49 -3.40
C PRO A 268 7.16 -39.91 -4.74
N HIS A 269 7.30 -38.59 -4.95
CA HIS A 269 6.97 -37.91 -6.21
C HIS A 269 7.93 -38.24 -7.36
N ASN A 270 9.13 -38.75 -7.07
CA ASN A 270 10.12 -39.12 -8.08
C ASN A 270 9.99 -40.59 -8.52
N LEU A 271 9.02 -41.34 -7.98
CA LEU A 271 8.80 -42.73 -8.31
C LEU A 271 7.75 -42.86 -9.43
N HIS A 272 8.04 -43.72 -10.41
CA HIS A 272 7.08 -44.13 -11.43
C HIS A 272 5.96 -44.99 -10.83
N ASP A 273 4.74 -44.86 -11.33
CA ASP A 273 3.56 -45.53 -10.75
C ASP A 273 3.38 -47.01 -11.15
N GLU A 274 4.24 -47.52 -12.04
CA GLU A 274 4.06 -48.80 -12.74
C GLU A 274 5.40 -49.51 -12.98
N LEU A 275 6.41 -48.77 -13.44
CA LEU A 275 7.71 -49.36 -13.77
C LEU A 275 8.55 -49.59 -12.51
N PHE A 276 9.17 -50.77 -12.46
CA PHE A 276 10.15 -51.15 -11.44
C PHE A 276 11.57 -51.13 -12.01
N ASP A 277 12.53 -50.89 -11.13
CA ASP A 277 13.97 -51.00 -11.32
C ASP A 277 14.51 -52.07 -10.35
N ALA A 278 15.78 -52.46 -10.48
CA ALA A 278 16.39 -53.53 -9.68
C ALA A 278 16.31 -53.28 -8.16
N CYS A 279 16.21 -52.02 -7.73
CA CYS A 279 16.21 -51.60 -6.33
C CYS A 279 14.87 -51.00 -5.85
N GLY A 280 13.76 -51.16 -6.58
CA GLY A 280 12.45 -50.60 -6.21
C GLY A 280 11.72 -49.94 -7.37
N TRP A 281 10.76 -49.06 -7.08
CA TRP A 281 10.08 -48.29 -8.12
C TRP A 281 11.07 -47.47 -8.95
N ARG A 282 10.84 -47.41 -10.26
CA ARG A 282 11.73 -46.72 -11.18
C ARG A 282 11.73 -45.22 -10.88
N ARG A 283 12.92 -44.64 -10.81
CA ARG A 283 13.13 -43.22 -10.51
C ARG A 283 13.00 -42.37 -11.78
N LEU A 284 12.44 -41.17 -11.65
CA LEU A 284 12.20 -40.21 -12.73
C LEU A 284 13.37 -39.21 -12.88
N ILE A 285 14.60 -39.72 -12.94
CA ILE A 285 15.81 -38.92 -13.20
C ILE A 285 16.48 -39.46 -14.45
N PHE A 286 16.68 -38.59 -15.44
CA PHE A 286 17.13 -38.98 -16.78
C PHE A 286 18.31 -38.12 -17.25
N ALA A 287 19.26 -38.74 -17.95
CA ALA A 287 20.37 -38.02 -18.56
C ALA A 287 19.95 -37.21 -19.80
N THR A 288 18.93 -37.68 -20.52
CA THR A 288 18.48 -37.08 -21.78
C THR A 288 16.95 -37.08 -21.91
N PRO A 289 16.36 -36.15 -22.69
CA PRO A 289 14.92 -36.19 -22.98
C PRO A 289 14.50 -37.46 -23.75
N LYS A 290 15.39 -38.01 -24.58
CA LYS A 290 15.11 -39.23 -25.36
C LYS A 290 15.01 -40.48 -24.48
N SER A 291 15.73 -40.55 -23.36
CA SER A 291 15.63 -41.68 -22.42
C SER A 291 14.28 -41.78 -21.72
N TRP A 292 13.49 -40.69 -21.69
CA TRP A 292 12.12 -40.71 -21.22
C TRP A 292 11.17 -41.30 -22.28
N ARG A 293 11.17 -40.78 -23.52
CA ARG A 293 10.20 -41.14 -24.58
C ARG A 293 10.21 -42.59 -25.05
N ARG A 294 11.26 -43.37 -24.73
CA ARG A 294 11.45 -44.74 -25.25
C ARG A 294 10.68 -45.82 -24.46
N ARG A 295 9.86 -45.46 -23.48
CA ARG A 295 9.18 -46.42 -22.61
C ARG A 295 7.82 -45.91 -22.17
#